data_AF-F4LQP5-F1
#
_entry.id   AF-F4LQP5-F1
#
_cell.length_a   1.000
_cell.length_b   1.000
_cell.length_c   1.000
_cell.angle_alpha   90.00
_cell.angle_beta   90.00
_cell.angle_gamma   90.00
#
_symmetry.space_group_name_H-M   'P 1'
#
loop_
_entity.id
_entity.type
_entity.pdbx_description
1 polymer ?
#
loop_
_entity_poly.entity_id
_entity_poly.type
_entity_poly.pdbx_seq_one_letter_code
_entity_poly.pdbx_strand_id
1 'polypeptide(L)'
;MSKNLEFNINLYTDGEMLFNILKVFIRDYKDSKWPHEVERMTFARELFKKALDTYEEGIKADEGRIQEGFYTDADIKIVKEMRGRYDYWKKKYEELVG
;
A
#
# COMPACT_ATOMS: atom_id res chain seq x y z
N MET A 1 -23.74 -17.85 -7.12
CA MET A 1 -22.30 -17.97 -7.45
C MET A 1 -21.83 -16.61 -7.98
N SER A 2 -21.30 -15.77 -7.09
CA SER A 2 -20.62 -14.49 -7.40
C SER A 2 -19.24 -14.76 -8.00
N LYS A 3 -19.17 -15.61 -9.03
CA LYS A 3 -17.90 -16.02 -9.61
C LYS A 3 -17.31 -14.81 -10.33
N ASN A 4 -16.33 -14.20 -9.68
CA ASN A 4 -15.52 -13.05 -10.09
C ASN A 4 -16.16 -11.70 -9.77
N LEU A 5 -16.15 -11.35 -8.49
CA LEU A 5 -16.23 -9.96 -8.06
C LEU A 5 -14.82 -9.38 -8.09
N GLU A 6 -14.59 -8.44 -9.00
CA GLU A 6 -13.35 -7.66 -9.05
C GLU A 6 -13.51 -6.42 -8.18
N PHE A 7 -12.51 -6.15 -7.33
CA PHE A 7 -12.46 -4.96 -6.49
C PHE A 7 -11.12 -4.28 -6.72
N ASN A 8 -11.17 -2.99 -7.06
CA ASN A 8 -10.00 -2.17 -7.32
C ASN A 8 -9.94 -1.05 -6.27
N ILE A 9 -8.75 -0.81 -5.74
CA ILE A 9 -8.48 0.29 -4.80
C ILE A 9 -7.51 1.24 -5.48
N ASN A 10 -7.86 2.52 -5.52
CA ASN A 10 -6.92 3.55 -5.95
C ASN A 10 -6.02 3.91 -4.75
N LEU A 11 -4.75 3.52 -4.80
CA LEU A 11 -3.82 3.75 -3.70
C LEU A 11 -3.49 5.23 -3.47
N TYR A 12 -3.69 6.10 -4.47
CA TYR A 12 -3.50 7.53 -4.32
C TYR A 12 -4.60 8.19 -3.49
N THR A 13 -5.86 7.79 -3.69
CA THR A 13 -7.02 8.35 -2.99
C THR A 13 -7.36 7.60 -1.72
N ASP A 14 -7.33 6.27 -1.77
CA ASP A 14 -7.87 5.38 -0.73
C ASP A 14 -6.78 4.57 -0.01
N GLY A 15 -5.51 4.72 -0.43
CA GLY A 15 -4.38 3.99 0.14
C GLY A 15 -4.22 4.21 1.64
N GLU A 16 -4.43 5.43 2.13
CA GLU A 16 -4.38 5.75 3.56
C GLU A 16 -5.36 4.90 4.38
N MET A 17 -6.60 4.74 3.89
CA MET A 17 -7.61 3.94 4.57
C MET A 17 -7.23 2.46 4.53
N LEU A 18 -6.81 1.97 3.36
CA LEU A 18 -6.36 0.59 3.18
C LEU A 18 -5.22 0.25 4.14
N PHE A 19 -4.13 1.02 4.11
CA PHE A 19 -2.96 0.76 4.95
C PHE A 19 -3.28 0.88 6.44
N ASN A 20 -4.16 1.80 6.85
CA ASN A 20 -4.61 1.87 8.23
C ASN A 20 -5.36 0.61 8.67
N ILE A 21 -6.28 0.11 7.85
CA ILE A 21 -7.02 -1.13 8.15
C ILE A 21 -6.03 -2.29 8.26
N LEU A 22 -5.16 -2.47 7.26
CA LEU A 22 -4.19 -3.58 7.26
C LEU A 22 -3.25 -3.51 8.47
N LYS A 23 -2.75 -2.33 8.82
CA LYS A 23 -1.96 -2.11 10.05
C LYS A 23 -2.68 -2.60 11.30
N VAL A 24 -3.97 -2.30 11.45
CA VAL A 24 -4.75 -2.72 12.62
C VAL A 24 -4.85 -4.24 12.69
N PHE A 25 -5.17 -4.91 11.58
CA PHE A 25 -5.21 -6.38 11.53
C PHE A 25 -3.86 -7.00 11.89
N ILE A 26 -2.75 -6.46 11.35
CA ILE A 26 -1.42 -7.00 11.63
C ILE A 26 -1.07 -6.84 13.12
N ARG A 27 -1.35 -5.68 13.69
CA ARG A 27 -1.06 -5.39 15.11
C ARG A 27 -1.92 -6.23 16.05
N ASP A 28 -3.23 -6.26 15.83
CA ASP A 28 -4.19 -6.84 16.78
C ASP A 28 -4.07 -8.36 16.86
N TYR A 29 -3.61 -9.02 15.78
CA TYR A 29 -3.45 -10.47 15.72
C TYR A 29 -2.00 -10.96 15.82
N LYS A 30 -1.02 -10.07 16.10
CA LYS A 30 0.43 -10.41 16.14
C LYS A 30 0.75 -11.59 17.07
N ASP A 31 0.11 -11.62 18.24
CA ASP A 31 0.35 -12.63 19.29
C ASP A 31 -0.79 -13.65 19.42
N SER A 32 -1.68 -13.72 18.41
CA SER A 32 -2.81 -14.64 18.48
C SER A 32 -2.38 -16.10 18.41
N LYS A 33 -3.06 -16.94 19.20
CA LYS A 33 -2.93 -18.40 19.17
C LYS A 33 -4.01 -19.08 18.33
N TRP A 34 -4.96 -18.32 17.81
CA TRP A 34 -6.07 -18.84 17.03
C TRP A 34 -5.70 -18.93 15.56
N PRO A 35 -5.78 -20.12 14.92
CA PRO A 35 -5.32 -20.31 13.54
C PRO A 35 -5.92 -19.33 12.54
N HIS A 36 -7.22 -19.07 12.63
CA HIS A 36 -7.92 -18.15 11.72
C HIS A 36 -7.50 -16.67 11.88
N GLU A 37 -7.03 -16.26 13.07
CA GLU A 37 -6.51 -14.91 13.30
C GLU A 37 -5.08 -14.79 12.74
N VAL A 38 -4.28 -15.84 12.88
CA VAL A 38 -2.95 -15.94 12.25
C VAL A 38 -3.06 -15.89 10.72
N GLU A 39 -4.04 -16.57 10.14
CA GLU A 39 -4.34 -16.51 8.70
C GLU A 39 -4.73 -15.10 8.26
N ARG A 40 -5.62 -14.42 8.99
CA ARG A 40 -6.01 -13.02 8.71
C ARG A 40 -4.83 -12.07 8.79
N MET A 41 -3.98 -12.21 9.81
CA MET A 41 -2.76 -11.42 9.94
C MET A 41 -1.84 -11.65 8.74
N THR A 42 -1.60 -12.91 8.37
CA THR A 42 -0.73 -13.26 7.23
C THR A 42 -1.26 -12.65 5.95
N PHE A 43 -2.56 -12.79 5.69
CA PHE A 43 -3.21 -12.18 4.54
C PHE A 43 -3.06 -10.65 4.55
N ALA A 44 -3.28 -10.00 5.71
CA ALA A 44 -3.11 -8.55 5.83
C ALA A 44 -1.67 -8.10 5.57
N ARG A 45 -0.67 -8.85 6.04
CA ARG A 45 0.76 -8.58 5.77
C ARG A 45 1.08 -8.68 4.28
N GLU A 46 0.65 -9.74 3.62
CA GLU A 46 0.89 -9.95 2.19
C GLU A 46 0.21 -8.87 1.35
N LEU A 47 -1.04 -8.52 1.67
CA LEU A 47 -1.77 -7.47 0.99
C LEU A 47 -1.13 -6.08 1.22
N PHE A 48 -0.62 -5.81 2.43
CA PHE A 48 0.09 -4.57 2.73
C PHE A 48 1.34 -4.46 1.85
N LYS A 49 2.16 -5.52 1.82
CA LYS A 49 3.37 -5.56 1.00
C LYS A 49 3.03 -5.37 -0.48
N LYS A 50 2.05 -6.11 -1.00
CA LYS A 50 1.64 -6.00 -2.40
C LYS A 50 1.16 -4.58 -2.73
N ALA A 51 0.40 -3.94 -1.84
CA ALA A 51 -0.03 -2.56 -2.02
C ALA A 51 1.17 -1.60 -2.03
N LEU A 52 2.18 -1.78 -1.17
CA LEU A 52 3.42 -0.99 -1.22
C LEU A 52 4.19 -1.18 -2.53
N ASP A 53 4.33 -2.43 -2.99
CA ASP A 53 5.03 -2.76 -4.23
C ASP A 53 4.32 -2.09 -5.43
N THR A 54 2.98 -2.20 -5.51
CA THR A 54 2.16 -1.52 -6.53
C THR A 54 2.26 0.00 -6.45
N TYR A 55 2.31 0.56 -5.23
CA TYR A 55 2.49 2.00 -5.03
C TYR A 55 3.85 2.45 -5.60
N GLU A 56 4.93 1.72 -5.28
CA GLU A 56 6.27 2.03 -5.75
C GLU A 56 6.39 1.94 -7.29
N GLU A 57 5.79 0.92 -7.90
CA GLU A 57 5.70 0.76 -9.35
C GLU A 57 4.99 1.94 -10.00
N GLY A 58 3.86 2.38 -9.42
CA GLY A 58 3.13 3.56 -9.88
C GLY A 58 3.97 4.83 -9.85
N ILE A 59 4.68 5.08 -8.74
CA ILE A 59 5.55 6.25 -8.63
C ILE A 59 6.69 6.19 -9.65
N LYS A 60 7.34 5.03 -9.83
CA LYS A 60 8.41 4.86 -10.82
C LYS A 60 7.92 5.11 -12.25
N ALA A 61 6.71 4.66 -12.57
CA ALA A 61 6.11 4.90 -13.88
C ALA A 61 5.89 6.41 -14.13
N ASP A 62 5.39 7.14 -13.12
CA ASP A 62 5.19 8.58 -13.24
C ASP A 62 6.52 9.37 -13.25
N GLU A 63 7.52 8.95 -12.48
CA GLU A 63 8.89 9.50 -12.53
C GLU A 63 9.53 9.30 -13.91
N GLY A 64 9.32 8.14 -14.55
CA GLY A 64 9.78 7.88 -15.92
C GLY A 64 9.15 8.84 -16.93
N ARG A 65 7.84 9.06 -16.86
CA ARG A 65 7.12 10.02 -17.73
C ARG A 65 7.60 11.46 -17.53
N ILE A 66 7.94 11.83 -16.30
CA ILE A 66 8.58 13.11 -16.01
C ILE A 66 9.92 13.21 -16.74
N GLN A 67 10.78 12.20 -16.67
CA GLN A 67 12.08 12.24 -17.37
C GLN A 67 11.96 12.36 -18.89
N GLU A 68 10.87 11.87 -19.48
CA GLU A 68 10.57 11.97 -20.92
C GLU A 68 10.07 13.36 -21.36
N GLY A 69 9.88 14.31 -20.43
CA GLY A 69 9.60 15.72 -20.73
C GLY A 69 8.12 16.12 -20.86
N PHE A 70 7.19 15.23 -20.52
CA PHE A 70 5.74 15.48 -20.58
C PHE A 70 5.12 15.76 -19.21
N TYR A 71 5.51 16.86 -18.54
CA TYR A 71 5.01 17.12 -17.19
C TYR A 71 4.86 18.60 -16.83
N THR A 72 3.94 18.85 -15.92
CA THR A 72 3.69 20.13 -15.27
C THR A 72 4.30 20.15 -13.86
N ASP A 73 4.43 21.33 -13.26
CA ASP A 73 4.83 21.47 -11.85
C ASP A 73 3.86 20.73 -10.90
N ALA A 74 2.60 20.58 -11.30
CA ALA A 74 1.60 19.85 -10.52
C ALA A 74 1.91 18.34 -10.49
N ASP A 75 2.36 17.77 -11.61
CA ASP A 75 2.72 16.35 -11.70
C ASP A 75 3.92 16.03 -10.80
N ILE A 76 4.94 16.90 -10.79
CA ILE A 76 6.10 16.77 -9.89
C ILE A 76 5.65 16.80 -8.43
N LYS A 77 4.71 17.70 -8.09
CA LYS A 77 4.20 17.83 -6.73
C LYS A 77 3.46 16.56 -6.29
N ILE A 78 2.62 16.01 -7.17
CA ILE A 78 1.89 14.76 -6.92
C ILE A 78 2.87 13.62 -6.67
N VAL A 79 3.88 13.45 -7.52
CA VAL A 79 4.91 12.40 -7.38
C VAL A 79 5.67 12.53 -6.05
N LYS A 80 6.05 13.76 -5.66
CA LYS A 80 6.70 14.01 -4.36
C LYS A 80 5.81 13.64 -3.18
N GLU A 81 4.53 14.00 -3.24
CA GLU A 81 3.57 13.66 -2.20
C GLU A 81 3.36 12.14 -2.11
N MET A 82 3.20 11.48 -3.25
CA MET A 82 3.11 10.03 -3.36
C MET A 82 4.33 9.33 -2.76
N ARG A 83 5.54 9.82 -3.05
CA ARG A 83 6.78 9.29 -2.48
C ARG A 83 6.81 9.44 -0.96
N GLY A 84 6.44 10.60 -0.43
CA GLY A 84 6.37 10.83 1.02
C GLY A 84 5.38 9.89 1.72
N ARG A 85 4.21 9.65 1.12
CA ARG A 85 3.22 8.69 1.65
C ARG A 85 3.75 7.25 1.60
N TYR A 86 4.37 6.86 0.49
CA TYR A 86 5.00 5.55 0.35
C TYR A 86 6.07 5.33 1.43
N ASP A 87 6.98 6.29 1.63
CA ASP A 87 8.07 6.16 2.61
C ASP A 87 7.53 6.03 4.05
N TYR A 88 6.49 6.80 4.38
CA TYR A 88 5.80 6.68 5.65
C TYR A 88 5.23 5.25 5.85
N TRP A 89 4.49 4.75 4.87
CA TRP A 89 3.84 3.44 4.99
C TRP A 89 4.80 2.27 4.92
N LYS A 90 5.87 2.37 4.14
CA LYS A 90 6.96 1.41 4.11
C LYS A 90 7.61 1.27 5.48
N LYS A 91 7.97 2.40 6.11
CA LYS A 91 8.51 2.41 7.46
C LYS A 91 7.54 1.78 8.46
N LYS A 92 6.24 2.08 8.36
CA LYS A 92 5.21 1.45 9.22
C LYS A 92 5.11 -0.05 9.00
N TYR A 93 5.21 -0.53 7.77
CA TYR A 93 5.24 -1.95 7.48
C TYR A 93 6.46 -2.64 8.09
N GLU A 94 7.65 -2.04 7.95
CA GLU A 94 8.89 -2.54 8.55
C GLU A 94 8.80 -2.61 10.08
N GLU A 95 8.23 -1.59 10.74
CA GLU A 95 7.97 -1.58 12.19
C GLU A 95 7.01 -2.71 12.64
N LEU A 96 6.08 -3.13 11.79
CA LEU A 96 5.11 -4.18 12.12
C LEU A 96 5.68 -5.59 11.96
N VAL A 97 6.53 -5.78 10.95
CA VAL A 97 7.05 -7.10 10.55
C VAL A 97 8.42 -7.43 11.14
N GLY A 98 9.13 -6.42 11.67
CA GLY A 98 10.30 -6.59 12.55
C GLY A 98 9.93 -6.96 13.99
#